data_AF-A0A7X7MQS5-F1
#
_entry.id   AF-A0A7X7MQS5-F1
#
_cell.length_a   1.000
_cell.length_b   1.000
_cell.length_c   1.000
_cell.angle_alpha   90.00
_cell.angle_beta   90.00
_cell.angle_gamma   90.00
#
_symmetry.space_group_name_H-M   'P 1'
#
loop_
_entity.id
_entity.type
_entity.pdbx_description
1 polymer ?
#
loop_
_entity_poly.entity_id
_entity_poly.type
_entity_poly.pdbx_seq_one_letter_code
_entity_poly.pdbx_strand_id
1 'polypeptide(L)'
;MSLKNNREVFSEVIVGLFMVAVLGLLVYFTIIISGIDVLNGKSKVPVTVLFRDVGGLKVRDSVILRGMTVGSVNDMRLENSGVRVTLLIESDVRFREGYRISVNTG
;
A
#
# COMPACT_ATOMS: atom_id res chain seq x y z
N MET A 1 22.87 1.20 49.88
CA MET A 1 23.13 1.28 48.42
C MET A 1 23.26 -0.16 47.94
N SER A 2 22.17 -0.76 47.47
CA SER A 2 22.12 -2.20 47.16
C SER A 2 22.91 -2.48 45.89
N LEU A 3 23.93 -3.33 45.98
CA LEU A 3 24.74 -3.79 44.86
C LEU A 3 23.87 -4.73 44.01
N LYS A 4 23.09 -4.16 43.08
CA LYS A 4 22.27 -4.92 42.12
C LYS A 4 23.21 -5.82 41.30
N ASN A 5 23.03 -7.13 41.44
CA ASN A 5 23.85 -8.16 40.81
C ASN A 5 23.77 -8.04 39.28
N ASN A 6 24.91 -8.03 38.58
CA ASN A 6 24.99 -7.78 37.13
C ASN A 6 24.10 -8.71 36.30
N ARG A 7 23.78 -9.91 36.81
CA ARG A 7 22.89 -10.89 36.13
C ARG A 7 21.42 -10.46 36.05
N GLU A 8 20.91 -9.73 37.05
CA GLU A 8 19.52 -9.26 37.04
C GLU A 8 19.35 -8.12 36.03
N VAL A 9 20.29 -7.18 36.02
CA VAL A 9 20.33 -6.08 35.04
C VAL A 9 20.45 -6.64 33.62
N PHE A 10 21.29 -7.67 33.42
CA PHE A 10 21.46 -8.30 32.11
C PHE A 10 20.17 -8.97 31.60
N SER A 11 19.42 -9.63 32.49
CA SER A 11 18.12 -10.24 32.16
C SER A 11 17.08 -9.19 31.79
N GLU A 12 16.96 -8.12 32.58
CA GLU A 12 16.05 -7.01 32.34
C GLU A 12 16.31 -6.34 30.98
N VAL A 13 17.58 -6.10 30.66
CA VAL A 13 17.99 -5.51 29.36
C VAL A 13 17.69 -6.45 28.19
N ILE A 14 17.91 -7.76 28.34
CA ILE A 14 17.61 -8.74 27.29
C ILE A 14 16.12 -8.82 27.00
N VAL A 15 15.27 -8.80 28.03
CA VAL A 15 13.81 -8.80 27.85
C VAL A 15 13.36 -7.50 27.19
N GLY A 16 13.91 -6.37 27.61
CA GLY A 16 13.65 -5.07 26.96
C GLY A 16 14.01 -5.08 25.47
N LEU A 17 15.21 -5.58 25.14
CA LEU A 17 15.67 -5.68 23.75
C LEU A 17 14.79 -6.64 22.94
N PHE A 18 14.39 -7.77 23.53
CA PHE A 18 13.50 -8.73 22.90
C PHE A 18 12.13 -8.10 22.58
N MET A 19 11.55 -7.35 23.52
CA MET A 19 10.27 -6.65 23.30
C MET A 19 10.38 -5.62 22.18
N VAL A 20 11.45 -4.82 22.14
CA VAL A 20 11.69 -3.85 21.06
C VAL A 20 11.86 -4.56 19.72
N ALA A 21 12.60 -5.68 19.67
CA ALA A 21 12.79 -6.44 18.45
C ALA A 21 11.46 -7.01 17.91
N VAL A 22 10.60 -7.56 18.78
CA VAL A 22 9.28 -8.06 18.40
C VAL A 22 8.38 -6.93 17.88
N LEU A 23 8.34 -5.79 18.56
CA LEU A 23 7.59 -4.62 18.10
C LEU A 23 8.10 -4.11 16.74
N GLY A 24 9.43 -4.05 16.56
CA GLY A 24 10.04 -3.69 15.28
C GLY A 24 9.65 -4.65 14.16
N LEU A 25 9.63 -5.95 14.43
CA LEU A 25 9.20 -6.99 13.48
C LEU A 25 7.73 -6.84 13.10
N LEU A 26 6.86 -6.55 14.06
CA LEU A 26 5.43 -6.32 13.80
C LEU A 26 5.21 -5.09 12.93
N VAL A 27 5.90 -3.97 13.21
CA VAL A 27 5.84 -2.77 12.38
C VAL A 27 6.32 -3.07 10.96
N TYR A 28 7.45 -3.79 10.83
CA TYR A 28 8.00 -4.20 9.55
C TYR A 28 7.03 -5.03 8.72
N PHE A 29 6.43 -6.09 9.30
CA PHE A 29 5.42 -6.88 8.60
C PHE A 29 4.16 -6.09 8.27
N THR A 30 3.71 -5.21 9.18
CA THR A 30 2.55 -4.34 8.94
C THR A 30 2.74 -3.48 7.70
N ILE A 31 3.93 -2.87 7.53
CA ILE A 31 4.25 -2.05 6.36
C ILE A 31 4.25 -2.91 5.09
N ILE A 32 4.89 -4.09 5.13
CA ILE A 32 4.96 -5.01 3.98
C ILE A 32 3.56 -5.48 3.53
N ILE A 33 2.72 -5.93 4.47
CA ILE A 33 1.39 -6.48 4.17
C ILE A 33 0.44 -5.37 3.71
N SER A 34 0.55 -4.18 4.32
CA SER A 34 -0.31 -3.06 3.97
C SER A 34 -0.06 -2.57 2.53
N GLY A 35 1.07 -2.93 1.90
CA GLY A 35 1.36 -2.57 0.51
C GLY A 35 1.54 -1.06 0.32
N ILE A 36 1.85 -0.37 1.42
CA ILE A 36 2.19 1.05 1.40
C ILE A 36 3.62 1.09 0.86
N ASP A 37 3.79 1.55 -0.38
CA ASP A 37 5.08 1.74 -1.05
C ASP A 37 5.91 2.88 -0.41
N VAL A 38 5.99 2.94 0.91
CA VAL A 38 6.80 3.94 1.63
C VAL A 38 8.29 3.76 1.35
N LEU A 39 8.71 2.53 1.03
CA LEU A 39 10.12 2.17 0.81
C LEU A 39 10.52 2.14 -0.67
N ASN A 40 9.57 2.03 -1.60
CA ASN A 40 9.85 2.06 -3.03
C ASN A 40 9.73 3.51 -3.51
N GLY A 41 10.87 4.20 -3.68
CA GLY A 41 10.95 5.57 -4.22
C GLY A 41 10.44 5.75 -5.66
N LYS A 42 9.64 4.82 -6.19
CA LYS A 42 8.87 4.99 -7.42
C LYS A 42 7.70 5.93 -7.11
N SER A 43 7.81 7.18 -7.55
CA SER A 43 6.71 8.14 -7.45
C SER A 43 5.48 7.55 -8.14
N LYS A 44 4.41 7.32 -7.38
CA LYS A 44 3.09 6.95 -7.90
C LYS A 44 2.23 8.20 -7.97
N VAL A 45 1.55 8.38 -9.09
CA VAL A 45 0.66 9.52 -9.31
C VAL A 45 -0.79 9.06 -9.11
N PRO A 46 -1.57 9.75 -8.26
CA PRO A 46 -2.99 9.47 -8.14
C PRO A 46 -3.73 9.93 -9.39
N VAL A 47 -4.49 9.04 -10.01
CA VAL A 47 -5.32 9.31 -11.19
C VAL A 47 -6.76 8.96 -10.84
N THR A 48 -7.64 9.94 -10.91
CA THR A 48 -9.07 9.74 -10.61
C THR A 48 -9.87 9.60 -11.89
N VAL A 49 -10.71 8.57 -11.97
CA VAL A 49 -11.57 8.28 -13.11
C VAL A 49 -12.98 8.02 -12.60
N LEU A 50 -13.98 8.56 -13.31
CA LEU A 50 -15.39 8.30 -13.02
C LEU A 50 -15.91 7.22 -13.98
N PHE A 51 -16.30 6.07 -13.44
CA PHE A 51 -16.95 5.01 -14.20
C PHE A 51 -18.45 5.03 -13.94
N ARG A 52 -19.26 4.68 -14.95
CA ARG A 52 -20.72 4.51 -14.74
C ARG A 52 -21.03 3.22 -13.99
N ASP A 53 -20.28 2.17 -14.31
CA ASP A 53 -20.35 0.85 -13.68
C ASP A 53 -18.94 0.27 -13.63
N VAL A 54 -18.66 -0.47 -12.57
CA VAL A 54 -17.35 -1.11 -12.29
C VAL A 54 -17.45 -2.62 -12.19
N GLY A 55 -18.65 -3.21 -12.29
CA GLY A 55 -18.85 -4.64 -12.57
C GLY A 55 -18.04 -5.63 -11.72
N GLY A 56 -17.72 -5.29 -10.47
CA GLY A 56 -16.93 -6.15 -9.57
C GLY A 56 -15.49 -5.71 -9.27
N LEU A 57 -15.03 -4.56 -9.78
CA LEU A 57 -13.74 -3.97 -9.42
C LEU A 57 -13.59 -3.82 -7.89
N LYS A 58 -12.40 -4.11 -7.36
CA LYS A 58 -12.05 -4.04 -5.94
C LYS A 58 -10.86 -3.14 -5.67
N VAL A 59 -10.78 -2.64 -4.44
CA VAL A 59 -9.57 -1.96 -3.95
C VAL A 59 -8.41 -2.95 -4.00
N ARG A 60 -7.23 -2.47 -4.41
CA ARG A 60 -6.01 -3.25 -4.71
C ARG A 60 -6.01 -4.02 -6.02
N ASP A 61 -7.06 -3.97 -6.83
CA ASP A 61 -7.01 -4.55 -8.17
C ASP A 61 -5.90 -3.92 -9.01
N SER A 62 -5.28 -4.73 -9.87
CA SER A 62 -4.13 -4.32 -10.68
C SER A 62 -4.56 -3.45 -11.86
N VAL A 63 -3.87 -2.35 -12.07
CA VAL A 63 -4.01 -1.52 -13.28
C VAL A 63 -3.04 -2.02 -14.33
N ILE A 64 -3.57 -2.43 -15.48
CA ILE A 64 -2.78 -3.06 -16.55
C ILE A 64 -2.66 -2.12 -17.74
N LEU A 65 -1.44 -1.95 -18.25
CA LEU A 65 -1.14 -1.27 -19.50
C LEU A 65 -0.31 -2.21 -20.39
N ARG A 66 -0.83 -2.53 -21.58
CA ARG A 66 -0.15 -3.43 -22.55
C ARG A 66 0.26 -4.78 -21.94
N GLY A 67 -0.58 -5.33 -21.06
CA GLY A 67 -0.32 -6.60 -20.38
C GLY A 67 0.62 -6.52 -19.17
N MET A 68 1.14 -5.34 -18.83
CA MET A 68 1.98 -5.15 -17.65
C MET A 68 1.23 -4.41 -16.55
N THR A 69 1.41 -4.84 -15.30
CA THR A 69 0.91 -4.10 -14.13
C THR A 69 1.70 -2.81 -13.97
N VAL A 70 1.00 -1.67 -14.00
CA VAL A 70 1.58 -0.33 -13.88
C VAL A 70 1.03 0.46 -12.68
N GLY A 71 0.20 -0.18 -11.86
CA GLY A 71 -0.45 0.48 -10.75
C GLY A 71 -1.49 -0.39 -10.07
N SER A 72 -2.23 0.21 -9.15
CA SER A 72 -3.32 -0.44 -8.42
C SER A 72 -4.46 0.52 -8.12
N VAL A 73 -5.65 -0.04 -7.90
CA VAL A 73 -6.80 0.71 -7.38
C VAL A 73 -6.55 1.04 -5.91
N ASN A 74 -6.54 2.33 -5.58
CA ASN A 74 -6.26 2.82 -4.23
C ASN A 74 -7.53 3.08 -3.42
N ASP A 75 -8.54 3.68 -4.03
CA ASP A 75 -9.80 4.00 -3.36
C ASP A 75 -10.96 3.98 -4.36
N MET A 76 -12.17 3.70 -3.87
CA MET A 76 -13.41 3.73 -4.65
C MET A 76 -14.54 4.33 -3.84
N ARG A 77 -15.27 5.28 -4.45
CA ARG A 77 -16.41 5.94 -3.83
C ARG A 77 -17.61 5.93 -4.77
N LEU A 78 -18.75 5.52 -4.23
CA LEU A 78 -20.02 5.62 -4.93
C LEU A 78 -20.49 7.08 -4.89
N GLU A 79 -20.80 7.63 -6.07
CA GLU A 79 -21.38 8.96 -6.26
C GLU A 79 -22.71 8.83 -7.01
N ASN A 80 -23.53 9.88 -6.99
CA ASN A 80 -24.85 9.85 -7.64
C ASN A 80 -24.80 9.55 -9.15
N SER A 81 -23.68 9.86 -9.81
CA SER A 81 -23.49 9.67 -11.26
C SER A 81 -22.66 8.45 -11.65
N GLY A 82 -22.23 7.63 -10.69
CA GLY A 82 -21.36 6.48 -10.93
C GLY A 82 -20.40 6.20 -9.79
N VAL A 83 -19.27 5.56 -10.10
CA VAL A 83 -18.23 5.21 -9.13
C VAL A 83 -16.96 5.99 -9.44
N ARG A 84 -16.54 6.84 -8.51
CA ARG A 84 -15.25 7.52 -8.55
C ARG A 84 -14.18 6.54 -8.09
N VAL A 85 -13.24 6.22 -8.98
CA VAL A 85 -12.13 5.32 -8.71
C VAL A 85 -10.83 6.12 -8.70
N THR A 86 -10.03 5.97 -7.65
CA THR A 86 -8.70 6.57 -7.54
C THR A 86 -7.67 5.48 -7.74
N LEU A 87 -6.87 5.62 -8.79
CA LEU A 87 -5.79 4.72 -9.18
C LEU A 87 -4.46 5.31 -8.72
N LEU A 88 -3.52 4.47 -8.30
CA LEU A 88 -2.13 4.86 -8.11
C LEU A 88 -1.30 4.23 -9.22
N ILE A 89 -0.77 5.05 -10.12
CA ILE A 89 -0.08 4.63 -11.34
C ILE A 89 1.37 5.05 -11.26
N GLU A 90 2.30 4.22 -11.76
CA GLU A 90 3.71 4.56 -11.84
C GLU A 90 3.93 5.82 -12.71
N SER A 91 4.82 6.72 -12.26
CA SER A 91 5.08 8.03 -12.90
C SER A 91 5.79 7.93 -14.26
N ASP A 92 6.30 6.76 -14.63
CA ASP A 92 6.83 6.46 -15.95
C ASP A 92 5.71 6.31 -17.01
N VAL A 93 4.48 6.06 -16.59
CA VAL A 93 3.31 6.00 -17.47
C VAL A 93 2.95 7.40 -17.96
N ARG A 94 3.13 7.62 -19.26
CA ARG A 94 2.74 8.87 -19.95
C ARG A 94 1.31 8.75 -20.48
N PHE A 95 0.40 9.55 -19.94
CA PHE A 95 -0.94 9.73 -20.50
C PHE A 95 -0.87 10.62 -21.75
N ARG A 96 -1.58 10.24 -22.81
CA ARG A 96 -1.79 11.08 -23.99
C ARG A 96 -3.28 11.32 -24.18
N GLU A 97 -3.62 12.30 -24.99
CA GLU A 97 -5.00 12.53 -25.41
C GLU A 97 -5.54 11.30 -26.17
N GLY A 98 -6.80 10.95 -25.92
CA GLY A 98 -7.45 9.78 -26.54
C GLY A 98 -7.26 8.44 -25.80
N TYR A 99 -6.60 8.42 -24.63
CA TYR A 99 -6.54 7.21 -23.82
C TYR A 99 -7.93 6.79 -23.36
N ARG A 100 -8.26 5.50 -23.57
CA ARG A 100 -9.47 4.88 -23.04
C ARG A 100 -9.10 3.99 -21.86
N ILE A 101 -9.74 4.26 -20.73
CA ILE A 101 -9.63 3.42 -19.53
C ILE A 101 -10.91 2.59 -19.46
N SER A 102 -10.77 1.27 -19.36
CA SER A 102 -11.89 0.34 -19.26
C SER A 102 -11.66 -0.64 -18.13
N VAL A 103 -12.74 -0.98 -17.44
CA VAL A 103 -12.76 -2.13 -16.53
C VAL A 103 -13.04 -3.37 -17.37
N ASN A 104 -12.18 -4.38 -17.26
CA ASN A 104 -12.40 -5.68 -17.89
C ASN A 104 -12.65 -6.69 -16.78
N THR A 105 -13.91 -7.09 -16.61
CA THR A 105 -14.28 -8.20 -15.73
C THR A 105 -14.27 -9.46 -16.59
N GLY A 106 -13.49 -10.46 -16.18
CA GLY A 106 -13.49 -11.79 -16.81
C GLY A 106 -14.79 -12.54 -16.59
#